data_AF-A0A7X2CFN5-F1
#
_entry.id   AF-A0A7X2CFN5-F1
#
_cell.length_a   1.000
_cell.length_b   1.000
_cell.length_c   1.000
_cell.angle_alpha   90.00
_cell.angle_beta   90.00
_cell.angle_gamma   90.00
#
_symmetry.space_group_name_H-M   'P 1'
#
loop_
_entity.id
_entity.type
_entity.pdbx_description
1 polymer ?
#
loop_
_entity_poly.entity_id
_entity_poly.type
_entity_poly.pdbx_seq_one_letter_code
_entity_poly.pdbx_strand_id
1 'polypeptide(L)'
;QVMVWLFDTEQFEDGLELADFAIEQGQVMPERFKRDIQTFVADAVIDWAFAEYNAERSPEPYLSSMLPLVDGEWELTEQIPSKYHKLIGMRAMEAGELSTAIKHLERSTELYPKAGNETRISKCRKA
;
A
#
# COMPACT_ATOMS: atom_id res chain seq x y z
N GLN A 1 21.17 -10.12 2.47
CA GLN A 1 20.27 -9.83 1.33
C GLN A 1 19.17 -10.91 1.26
N VAL A 2 18.48 -11.19 2.37
CA VAL A 2 17.42 -12.21 2.47
C VAL A 2 16.04 -11.55 2.38
N MET A 3 15.86 -10.38 3.00
CA MET A 3 14.62 -9.59 2.96
C MET A 3 14.05 -9.46 1.55
N VAL A 4 14.82 -8.96 0.57
CA VAL A 4 14.35 -8.81 -0.82
C VAL A 4 13.78 -10.11 -1.39
N TRP A 5 14.42 -11.25 -1.12
CA TRP A 5 13.97 -12.55 -1.63
C TRP A 5 12.62 -12.96 -1.02
N LEU A 6 12.41 -12.67 0.27
CA LEU A 6 11.13 -12.95 0.93
C LEU A 6 9.99 -12.14 0.29
N PHE A 7 10.23 -10.91 -0.13
CA PHE A 7 9.26 -10.13 -0.89
C PHE A 7 9.06 -10.67 -2.31
N ASP A 8 10.14 -11.08 -3.00
CA ASP A 8 10.05 -11.66 -4.35
C ASP A 8 9.26 -12.99 -4.37
N THR A 9 9.22 -13.72 -3.25
CA THR A 9 8.47 -14.97 -3.08
C THR A 9 7.19 -14.82 -2.26
N GLU A 10 6.74 -13.59 -2.02
CA GLU A 10 5.49 -13.25 -1.30
C GLU A 10 5.42 -13.81 0.15
N GLN A 11 6.56 -14.08 0.77
CA GLN A 11 6.69 -14.48 2.16
C GLN A 11 6.64 -13.25 3.09
N PHE A 12 5.50 -12.57 3.10
CA PHE A 12 5.35 -11.28 3.78
C PHE A 12 5.46 -11.32 5.31
N GLU A 13 5.07 -12.41 5.97
CA GLU A 13 5.21 -12.54 7.42
C GLU A 13 6.69 -12.42 7.83
N ASP A 14 7.55 -13.31 7.32
CA ASP A 14 9.00 -13.27 7.55
C ASP A 14 9.63 -11.98 6.96
N GLY A 15 9.13 -11.54 5.79
CA GLY A 15 9.65 -10.38 5.08
C GLY A 15 9.45 -9.08 5.85
N LEU A 16 8.27 -8.87 6.43
CA LEU A 16 7.94 -7.69 7.22
C LEU A 16 8.66 -7.70 8.58
N GLU A 17 8.75 -8.85 9.25
CA GLU A 17 9.52 -8.98 10.50
C GLU A 17 11.00 -8.62 10.28
N LEU A 18 11.60 -9.15 9.21
CA LEU A 18 12.99 -8.83 8.88
C LEU A 18 13.18 -7.38 8.44
N ALA A 19 12.20 -6.79 7.75
CA ALA A 19 12.24 -5.39 7.36
C ALA A 19 12.21 -4.47 8.59
N ASP A 20 11.34 -4.74 9.56
CA ASP A 20 11.24 -3.99 10.80
C ASP A 20 12.58 -3.99 11.55
N PHE A 21 13.15 -5.18 11.78
CA PHE A 21 14.46 -5.31 12.41
C PHE A 21 15.57 -4.57 11.65
N ALA A 22 15.55 -4.60 10.32
CA ALA A 22 16.54 -3.90 9.50
C ALA A 22 16.39 -2.37 9.60
N ILE A 23 15.15 -1.86 9.65
CA ILE A 23 14.85 -0.44 9.85
C ILE A 23 15.31 0.02 11.23
N GLU A 24 15.00 -0.72 12.30
CA GLU A 24 15.44 -0.41 13.68
C GLU A 24 16.96 -0.30 13.80
N GLN A 25 17.69 -1.15 13.07
CA GLN A 25 19.15 -1.13 13.03
C GLN A 25 19.75 -0.06 12.12
N GLY A 26 18.93 0.70 11.40
CA GLY A 26 19.40 1.67 10.40
C GLY A 26 20.15 1.02 9.24
N GLN A 27 19.82 -0.23 8.90
CA GLN A 27 20.41 -0.90 7.75
C GLN A 27 20.01 -0.18 6.46
N VAL A 28 20.92 -0.19 5.49
CA VAL A 28 20.67 0.37 4.16
C VAL A 28 20.39 -0.73 3.16
N MET A 29 19.61 -0.38 2.14
CA MET A 29 19.42 -1.27 1.01
C MET A 29 20.75 -1.54 0.28
N PRO A 30 20.92 -2.73 -0.32
CA PRO A 30 22.12 -3.05 -1.11
C PRO A 30 22.35 -2.04 -2.24
N GLU A 31 23.60 -1.76 -2.60
CA GLU A 31 24.01 -0.67 -3.51
C GLU A 31 23.25 -0.59 -4.85
N ARG A 32 22.78 -1.73 -5.37
CA ARG A 32 21.98 -1.77 -6.61
C ARG A 32 20.58 -1.16 -6.49
N PHE A 33 20.08 -0.95 -5.28
CA PHE A 33 18.77 -0.36 -5.02
C PHE A 33 18.91 1.14 -4.80
N LYS A 34 18.06 1.93 -5.46
CA LYS A 34 18.03 3.39 -5.36
C LYS A 34 17.04 3.92 -4.31
N ARG A 35 16.40 3.02 -3.56
CA ARG A 35 15.35 3.30 -2.58
C ARG A 35 15.74 2.70 -1.24
N ASP A 36 15.24 3.29 -0.16
CA ASP A 36 15.41 2.75 1.20
C ASP A 36 14.51 1.53 1.46
N ILE A 37 14.62 0.96 2.66
CA ILE A 37 13.90 -0.25 3.04
C ILE A 37 12.40 0.03 3.07
N GLN A 38 11.97 1.12 3.73
CA GLN A 38 10.57 1.52 3.85
C GLN A 38 9.91 1.66 2.48
N THR A 39 10.54 2.38 1.55
CA THR A 39 10.05 2.58 0.18
C THR A 39 10.00 1.25 -0.57
N PHE A 40 11.01 0.38 -0.41
CA PHE A 40 11.00 -0.94 -1.05
C PHE A 40 9.84 -1.80 -0.56
N VAL A 41 9.66 -1.90 0.75
CA VAL A 41 8.62 -2.72 1.39
C VAL A 41 7.23 -2.21 1.02
N ALA A 42 7.00 -0.90 1.16
CA ALA A 42 5.71 -0.30 0.89
C ALA A 42 5.28 -0.48 -0.57
N ASP A 43 6.21 -0.30 -1.52
CA ASP A 43 5.94 -0.47 -2.95
C ASP A 43 5.74 -1.95 -3.33
N ALA A 44 6.52 -2.87 -2.76
CA ALA A 44 6.37 -4.31 -2.99
C ALA A 44 5.01 -4.82 -2.51
N VAL A 45 4.59 -4.45 -1.30
CA VAL A 45 3.30 -4.89 -0.73
C VAL A 45 2.13 -4.30 -1.51
N ILE A 46 2.18 -3.04 -1.93
CA ILE A 46 1.03 -2.45 -2.67
C ILE A 46 0.92 -2.97 -4.09
N ASP A 47 2.04 -3.21 -4.78
CA ASP A 47 2.04 -3.80 -6.11
C ASP A 47 1.49 -5.24 -6.06
N TRP A 48 1.91 -6.04 -5.06
CA TRP A 48 1.30 -7.35 -4.78
C TRP A 48 -0.19 -7.24 -4.46
N ALA A 49 -0.60 -6.31 -3.59
CA ALA A 49 -1.99 -6.17 -3.18
C ALA A 49 -2.91 -5.82 -4.37
N PHE A 50 -2.43 -5.01 -5.32
CA PHE A 50 -3.14 -4.77 -6.58
C PHE A 50 -3.23 -6.02 -7.45
N ALA A 51 -2.17 -6.83 -7.51
CA ALA A 51 -2.17 -8.08 -8.26
C ALA A 51 -3.19 -9.08 -7.68
N GLU A 52 -3.23 -9.23 -6.35
CA GLU A 52 -4.22 -10.07 -5.67
C GLU A 52 -5.65 -9.60 -5.94
N TYR A 53 -5.90 -8.30 -5.80
CA TYR A 53 -7.21 -7.72 -6.08
C TYR A 53 -7.64 -7.93 -7.54
N ASN A 54 -6.75 -7.72 -8.51
CA ASN A 54 -7.03 -7.97 -9.93
C ASN A 54 -7.28 -9.46 -10.24
N ALA A 55 -6.77 -10.35 -9.38
CA ALA A 55 -7.00 -11.77 -9.46
C ALA A 55 -8.17 -12.26 -8.58
N GLU A 56 -9.03 -11.33 -8.13
CA GLU A 56 -10.20 -11.59 -7.28
C GLU A 56 -9.87 -12.28 -5.95
N ARG A 57 -8.66 -12.06 -5.43
CA ARG A 57 -8.20 -12.54 -4.12
C ARG A 57 -8.11 -11.39 -3.12
N SER A 58 -8.09 -11.75 -1.84
CA SER A 58 -7.99 -10.77 -0.76
C SER A 58 -6.52 -10.41 -0.50
N PRO A 59 -6.11 -9.14 -0.60
CA PRO A 59 -4.76 -8.68 -0.21
C PRO A 59 -4.61 -8.46 1.31
N GLU A 60 -5.57 -8.94 2.10
CA GLU A 60 -5.53 -8.83 3.56
C GLU A 60 -4.71 -9.97 4.17
N PRO A 61 -4.06 -9.74 5.33
CA PRO A 61 -4.13 -8.52 6.16
C PRO A 61 -3.15 -7.40 5.74
N TYR A 62 -2.21 -7.70 4.83
CA TYR A 62 -1.05 -6.83 4.59
C TYR A 62 -1.42 -5.44 4.05
N LEU A 63 -2.45 -5.35 3.20
CA LEU A 63 -2.93 -4.07 2.70
C LEU A 63 -3.35 -3.12 3.83
N SER A 64 -4.17 -3.59 4.77
CA SER A 64 -4.68 -2.75 5.86
C SER A 64 -3.63 -2.51 6.94
N SER A 65 -2.83 -3.53 7.28
CA SER A 65 -1.79 -3.43 8.31
C SER A 65 -0.68 -2.44 7.95
N MET A 66 -0.37 -2.29 6.66
CA MET A 66 0.66 -1.35 6.19
C MET A 66 0.18 0.11 6.20
N LEU A 67 -1.13 0.37 6.22
CA LEU A 67 -1.66 1.72 6.03
C LEU A 67 -1.14 2.75 7.06
N PRO A 68 -1.13 2.45 8.38
CA PRO A 68 -0.61 3.39 9.38
C PRO A 68 0.89 3.69 9.20
N LEU A 69 1.64 2.74 8.65
CA LEU A 69 3.06 2.93 8.37
C LEU A 69 3.26 3.86 7.17
N VAL A 70 2.57 3.60 6.06
CA VAL A 70 2.80 4.32 4.79
C VAL A 70 2.16 5.72 4.73
N ASP A 71 1.06 5.96 5.46
CA ASP A 71 0.42 7.28 5.61
C ASP A 71 0.42 7.71 7.09
N GLY A 72 1.58 7.64 7.74
CA GLY A 72 1.74 8.02 9.15
C GLY A 72 3.18 8.02 9.63
N GLU A 73 3.81 6.85 9.71
CA GLU A 73 5.14 6.70 10.33
C GLU A 73 6.31 6.89 9.35
N TRP A 74 6.15 6.41 8.11
CA TRP A 74 7.22 6.42 7.10
C TRP A 74 7.10 7.63 6.18
N GLU A 75 8.24 8.28 5.92
CA GLU A 75 8.36 9.37 4.97
C GLU A 75 8.52 8.80 3.55
N LEU A 76 7.40 8.64 2.85
CA LEU A 76 7.36 8.06 1.50
C LEU A 76 6.93 9.09 0.45
N THR A 77 7.28 8.84 -0.81
CA THR A 77 6.71 9.60 -1.94
C THR A 77 5.20 9.46 -1.98
N GLU A 78 4.47 10.55 -2.21
CA GLU A 78 3.01 10.64 -2.08
C GLU A 78 2.22 9.62 -2.92
N GLN A 79 2.83 9.12 -3.99
CA GLN A 79 2.25 8.11 -4.86
C GLN A 79 2.03 6.77 -4.13
N ILE A 80 2.91 6.37 -3.21
CA ILE A 80 2.81 5.09 -2.51
C ILE A 80 1.59 5.06 -1.57
N PRO A 81 1.45 5.93 -0.55
CA PRO A 81 0.27 5.92 0.30
C PRO A 81 -1.02 6.20 -0.49
N SER A 82 -0.95 6.99 -1.57
CA SER A 82 -2.10 7.17 -2.47
C SER A 82 -2.57 5.86 -3.10
N LYS A 83 -1.65 4.98 -3.53
CA LYS A 83 -1.98 3.64 -4.06
C LYS A 83 -2.69 2.78 -3.00
N TYR A 84 -2.24 2.78 -1.75
CA TYR A 84 -2.87 2.06 -0.62
C TYR A 84 -4.31 2.52 -0.41
N HIS A 85 -4.51 3.82 -0.24
CA HIS A 85 -5.83 4.42 -0.08
C HIS A 85 -6.74 4.13 -1.27
N LYS A 86 -6.22 4.18 -2.50
CA LYS A 86 -7.00 3.85 -3.70
C LYS A 86 -7.53 2.43 -3.67
N LEU A 87 -6.68 1.46 -3.34
CA LEU A 87 -7.07 0.05 -3.32
C LEU A 87 -8.08 -0.25 -2.21
N ILE A 88 -7.85 0.28 -1.00
CA ILE A 88 -8.81 0.15 0.12
C ILE A 88 -10.16 0.76 -0.27
N GLY A 89 -10.15 1.96 -0.86
CA GLY A 89 -11.37 2.63 -1.29
C GLY A 89 -12.13 1.87 -2.39
N MET A 90 -11.42 1.24 -3.33
CA MET A 90 -12.01 0.38 -4.36
C MET A 90 -12.69 -0.85 -3.76
N ARG A 91 -12.01 -1.55 -2.84
CA ARG A 91 -12.56 -2.73 -2.16
C ARG A 91 -13.78 -2.38 -1.29
N ALA A 92 -13.72 -1.27 -0.56
CA ALA A 92 -14.85 -0.78 0.23
C ALA A 92 -16.07 -0.44 -0.64
N MET A 93 -15.86 0.13 -1.83
CA MET A 93 -16.94 0.42 -2.79
C MET A 93 -17.65 -0.86 -3.25
N GLU A 94 -16.90 -1.94 -3.50
CA GLU A 94 -17.44 -3.25 -3.88
C GLU A 94 -18.18 -3.93 -2.73
N ALA A 95 -17.71 -3.76 -1.50
CA ALA A 95 -18.37 -4.24 -0.29
C ALA A 95 -19.64 -3.43 0.08
N GLY A 96 -19.93 -2.33 -0.62
CA GLY A 96 -21.04 -1.43 -0.30
C GLY A 96 -20.78 -0.49 0.88
N GLU A 97 -19.53 -0.43 1.37
CA GLU A 97 -19.10 0.44 2.47
C GLU A 97 -18.76 1.85 1.95
N LEU A 98 -19.80 2.57 1.49
CA LEU A 98 -19.63 3.83 0.76
C LEU A 98 -18.89 4.92 1.55
N SER A 99 -19.10 4.99 2.86
CA SER A 99 -18.41 5.96 3.73
C SER A 99 -16.90 5.70 3.80
N THR A 100 -16.51 4.44 4.00
CA THR A 100 -15.10 4.00 3.96
C THR A 100 -14.51 4.25 2.58
N ALA A 101 -15.25 3.90 1.51
CA ALA A 101 -14.80 4.10 0.14
C ALA A 101 -14.48 5.58 -0.13
N ILE A 102 -15.39 6.50 0.20
CA ILE A 102 -15.20 7.94 0.00
C ILE A 102 -13.99 8.44 0.79
N LYS A 103 -13.90 8.11 2.09
CA LYS A 103 -12.77 8.53 2.94
C LYS A 103 -11.42 8.18 2.32
N HIS A 104 -11.24 6.93 1.89
CA HIS A 104 -9.97 6.49 1.35
C HIS A 104 -9.72 7.02 -0.07
N LEU A 105 -10.73 7.10 -0.94
CA LEU A 105 -10.56 7.66 -2.29
C LEU A 105 -10.24 9.16 -2.28
N GLU A 106 -10.82 9.92 -1.34
CA GLU A 106 -10.50 11.34 -1.12
C GLU A 106 -9.06 11.48 -0.64
N ARG A 107 -8.65 10.75 0.40
CA ARG A 107 -7.26 10.78 0.90
C ARG A 107 -6.25 10.41 -0.19
N SER A 108 -6.55 9.40 -1.01
CA SER A 108 -5.73 9.05 -2.17
C SER A 108 -5.59 10.21 -3.18
N THR A 109 -6.66 10.97 -3.41
CA THR A 109 -6.66 12.15 -4.30
C THR A 109 -5.90 13.32 -3.69
N GLU A 110 -6.02 13.55 -2.38
CA GLU A 110 -5.29 14.59 -1.66
C GLU A 110 -3.77 14.36 -1.73
N LEU A 111 -3.34 13.12 -1.52
CA LEU A 111 -1.94 12.73 -1.62
C LEU A 111 -1.43 12.83 -3.06
N TYR A 112 -2.19 12.30 -4.02
CA TYR A 112 -1.77 12.27 -5.42
C TYR A 112 -2.95 12.55 -6.36
N PRO A 113 -3.15 13.80 -6.81
CA PRO A 113 -4.29 14.19 -7.65
C PRO A 113 -4.40 13.41 -8.97
N LYS A 114 -3.28 12.91 -9.48
CA LYS A 114 -3.21 12.08 -10.70
C LYS A 114 -3.66 10.63 -10.48
N ALA A 115 -4.11 10.25 -9.28
CA ALA A 115 -4.57 8.89 -8.96
C ALA A 115 -5.87 8.49 -9.71
N GLY A 116 -6.67 9.47 -10.17
CA GLY A 116 -7.84 9.23 -11.01
C GLY A 116 -9.06 8.67 -10.27
N ASN A 117 -9.33 9.15 -9.06
CA ASN A 117 -10.43 8.64 -8.22
C ASN A 117 -11.75 9.41 -8.36
N GLU A 118 -11.77 10.57 -9.04
CA GLU A 118 -12.93 11.47 -9.15
C GLU A 118 -14.22 10.76 -9.57
N THR A 119 -14.13 9.89 -10.58
CA THR A 119 -15.28 9.12 -11.07
C THR A 119 -15.80 8.14 -10.02
N ARG A 120 -14.91 7.50 -9.25
CA ARG A 120 -15.29 6.55 -8.18
C ARG A 120 -15.96 7.28 -7.01
N ILE A 121 -15.39 8.41 -6.58
CA ILE A 121 -15.97 9.26 -5.53
C ILE A 121 -17.36 9.75 -5.94
N SER A 122 -17.52 10.22 -7.18
CA SER A 122 -18.81 10.67 -7.70
C SER A 122 -19.87 9.55 -7.69
N LYS A 123 -19.48 8.32 -8.03
CA LYS A 123 -20.37 7.15 -7.97
C LYS A 123 -20.77 6.82 -6.53
N CYS A 124 -19.82 6.78 -5.59
CA CYS A 124 -20.10 6.47 -4.19
C CYS A 124 -21.06 7.48 -3.54
N ARG A 125 -20.98 8.76 -3.91
CA ARG A 125 -21.85 9.82 -3.37
C ARG A 125 -23.28 9.81 -3.95
N LYS A 126 -23.51 9.10 -5.06
CA LYS A 126 -24.80 9.03 -5.76
C LYS A 126 -25.59 7.76 -5.45
N ALA A 127 -24.91 6.72 -4.95
CA ALA A 127 -25.51 5.47 -4.51
C ALA A 127 -26.22 5.68 -3.16
#